data_AF-A0A7C6S5D0-F1
#
_entry.id   AF-A0A7C6S5D0-F1
#
_cell.length_a   1.000
_cell.length_b   1.000
_cell.length_c   1.000
_cell.angle_alpha   90.00
_cell.angle_beta   90.00
_cell.angle_gamma   90.00
#
_symmetry.space_group_name_H-M   'P 1'
#
loop_
_entity.id
_entity.type
_entity.pdbx_description
1 polymer ?
#
loop_
_entity_poly.entity_id
_entity_poly.type
_entity_poly.pdbx_seq_one_letter_code
_entity_poly.pdbx_strand_id
1 'polypeptide(L)'
;MWELSISIDSKKAACIDSLMQDISPYVKKAGGVMARGKALSRDYLALACEDNKSKIITDALHEIISNIIITDFKLEYLQENSRLPINNQMNYNAFIKALVEFDREFDREVVIRKLFFNKELMLDGFYNFRLKELRSRWQEICDLANNNSAYLSYHETFLELLKFLVNTINSKLDEVHIFDENGKYVFYDKHMNRIKNQKYHLDEEINTDTLIPSLINLSPNKIVFYHIDKMPVVIVNMISSIFENRIEVR
;
A
#
# COMPACT_ATOMS: atom_id res chain seq x y z
N MET A 1 -19.98 -24.17 15.01
CA MET A 1 -18.81 -24.19 14.10
C MET A 1 -18.93 -22.96 13.23
N TRP A 2 -17.91 -22.10 13.28
CA TRP A 2 -17.92 -20.84 12.58
C TRP A 2 -17.30 -21.05 11.21
N GLU A 3 -17.94 -20.51 10.19
CA GLU A 3 -17.54 -20.62 8.79
C GLU A 3 -17.65 -19.24 8.12
N LEU A 4 -16.70 -18.93 7.25
CA LEU A 4 -16.71 -17.74 6.40
C LEU A 4 -16.12 -18.09 5.04
N SER A 5 -16.82 -17.68 3.98
CA SER A 5 -16.32 -17.70 2.62
C SER A 5 -16.04 -16.27 2.15
N ILE A 6 -14.82 -16.01 1.69
CA ILE A 6 -14.44 -14.74 1.06
C ILE A 6 -14.23 -15.01 -0.41
N SER A 7 -14.89 -14.24 -1.28
CA SER A 7 -14.79 -14.43 -2.73
C SER A 7 -14.44 -13.14 -3.45
N ILE A 8 -13.75 -13.26 -4.59
CA ILE A 8 -13.42 -12.15 -5.48
C ILE A 8 -13.48 -12.61 -6.94
N ASP A 9 -13.67 -11.68 -7.89
CA ASP A 9 -13.52 -11.97 -9.31
C ASP A 9 -12.14 -12.58 -9.60
N SER A 10 -12.11 -13.65 -10.41
CA SER A 10 -10.90 -14.39 -10.76
C SER A 10 -9.81 -13.53 -11.41
N LYS A 11 -10.15 -12.36 -11.96
CA LYS A 11 -9.16 -11.38 -12.47
C LYS A 11 -8.27 -10.82 -11.36
N LYS A 12 -8.73 -10.83 -10.11
CA LYS A 12 -8.01 -10.37 -8.92
C LYS A 12 -7.61 -11.54 -8.00
N ALA A 13 -7.40 -12.73 -8.56
CA ALA A 13 -7.09 -13.94 -7.79
C ALA A 13 -5.84 -13.81 -6.89
N ALA A 14 -4.85 -12.97 -7.25
CA ALA A 14 -3.69 -12.68 -6.42
C ALA A 14 -4.05 -12.08 -5.04
N CYS A 15 -5.21 -11.42 -4.93
CA CYS A 15 -5.73 -10.93 -3.64
C CYS A 15 -6.04 -12.09 -2.68
N ILE A 16 -6.53 -13.23 -3.18
CA ILE A 16 -6.79 -14.41 -2.37
C ILE A 16 -5.47 -15.03 -1.89
N ASP A 17 -4.44 -15.04 -2.74
CA ASP A 17 -3.11 -15.54 -2.36
C ASP A 17 -2.50 -14.71 -1.21
N SER A 18 -2.53 -13.38 -1.33
CA SER A 18 -2.08 -12.46 -0.28
C SER A 18 -2.89 -12.65 1.02
N LEU A 19 -4.22 -12.66 0.92
CA LEU A 19 -5.11 -12.86 2.06
C LEU A 19 -4.86 -14.20 2.77
N MET A 20 -4.66 -15.28 2.00
CA MET A 20 -4.33 -16.61 2.52
C MET A 20 -3.01 -16.62 3.29
N GLN A 21 -1.97 -16.01 2.72
CA GLN A 21 -0.67 -15.91 3.36
C GLN A 21 -0.77 -15.17 4.71
N ASP A 22 -1.46 -14.04 4.72
CA ASP A 22 -1.54 -13.15 5.89
C ASP A 22 -2.46 -13.70 7.00
N ILE A 23 -3.55 -14.40 6.64
CA ILE A 23 -4.48 -14.94 7.63
C ILE A 23 -4.02 -16.28 8.21
N SER A 24 -3.14 -17.02 7.51
CA SER A 24 -2.71 -18.37 7.89
C SER A 24 -2.22 -18.50 9.35
N PRO A 25 -1.39 -17.58 9.90
CA PRO A 25 -0.95 -17.65 11.29
C PRO A 25 -2.11 -17.58 12.30
N TYR A 26 -3.14 -16.78 12.00
CA TYR A 26 -4.32 -16.60 12.85
C TYR A 26 -5.24 -17.81 12.79
N VAL A 27 -5.42 -18.40 11.60
CA VAL A 27 -6.18 -19.65 11.43
C VAL A 27 -5.52 -20.79 12.21
N LYS A 28 -4.20 -20.94 12.09
CA LYS A 28 -3.43 -21.95 12.85
C LYS A 28 -3.56 -21.74 14.35
N LYS A 29 -3.44 -20.49 14.83
CA LYS A 29 -3.62 -20.14 16.25
C LYS A 29 -5.02 -20.44 16.78
N ALA A 30 -6.04 -20.34 15.93
CA ALA A 30 -7.42 -20.67 16.24
C ALA A 30 -7.73 -22.18 16.17
N GLY A 31 -6.76 -23.03 15.77
CA GLY A 31 -7.03 -24.44 15.48
C GLY A 31 -7.98 -24.65 14.29
N GLY A 32 -8.09 -23.65 13.42
CA GLY A 32 -8.99 -23.64 12.28
C GLY A 32 -8.40 -24.29 11.03
N VAL A 33 -9.22 -24.33 9.99
CA VAL A 33 -8.86 -24.77 8.65
C VAL A 33 -9.15 -23.66 7.64
N MET A 34 -8.40 -23.65 6.55
CA MET A 34 -8.60 -22.76 5.42
C MET A 34 -8.42 -23.52 4.12
N ALA A 35 -9.20 -23.18 3.10
CA ALA A 35 -9.13 -23.81 1.79
C ALA A 35 -9.35 -22.77 0.68
N ARG A 36 -8.58 -22.89 -0.41
CA ARG A 36 -8.81 -22.14 -1.64
C ARG A 36 -9.75 -22.93 -2.54
N GLY A 37 -10.70 -22.24 -3.14
CA GLY A 37 -11.58 -22.80 -4.17
C GLY A 37 -11.64 -21.88 -5.38
N LYS A 38 -12.08 -22.44 -6.51
CA LYS A 38 -12.41 -21.67 -7.70
C LYS A 38 -13.73 -22.20 -8.27
N ALA A 39 -14.66 -21.31 -8.56
CA ALA A 39 -15.92 -21.66 -9.19
C ALA A 39 -16.31 -20.57 -10.18
N LEU A 40 -16.59 -20.97 -11.43
CA LEU A 40 -16.92 -20.07 -12.52
C LEU A 40 -15.86 -18.94 -12.67
N SER A 41 -16.28 -17.70 -12.52
CA SER A 41 -15.45 -16.49 -12.60
C SER A 41 -15.04 -15.94 -11.23
N ARG A 42 -15.06 -16.77 -10.18
CA ARG A 42 -14.69 -16.35 -8.83
C ARG A 42 -13.66 -17.28 -8.18
N ASP A 43 -12.72 -16.67 -7.47
CA ASP A 43 -11.78 -17.31 -6.56
C ASP A 43 -12.29 -17.14 -5.12
N TYR A 44 -12.10 -18.17 -4.29
CA TYR A 44 -12.64 -18.27 -2.94
C TYR A 44 -11.57 -18.63 -1.92
N LEU A 45 -11.71 -18.06 -0.74
CA LEU A 45 -11.06 -18.50 0.49
C LEU A 45 -12.13 -18.87 1.51
N ALA A 46 -12.24 -20.17 1.81
CA ALA A 46 -13.08 -20.68 2.88
C ALA A 46 -12.27 -20.80 4.17
N LEU A 47 -12.82 -20.37 5.29
CA LEU A 47 -12.24 -20.40 6.62
C LEU A 47 -13.23 -21.07 7.58
N ALA A 48 -12.75 -21.94 8.46
CA ALA A 48 -13.57 -22.52 9.52
C ALA A 48 -12.80 -22.72 10.83
N CYS A 49 -13.47 -22.54 11.97
CA CYS A 49 -12.92 -22.82 13.29
C CYS A 49 -14.03 -23.05 14.33
N GLU A 50 -13.64 -23.33 15.58
CA GLU A 50 -14.58 -23.35 16.70
C GLU A 50 -15.17 -21.94 16.96
N ASP A 51 -16.46 -21.87 17.35
CA ASP A 51 -17.18 -20.60 17.50
C ASP A 51 -16.51 -19.65 18.50
N ASN A 52 -15.96 -20.20 19.59
CA ASN A 52 -15.24 -19.46 20.63
C ASN A 52 -13.86 -18.91 20.17
N LYS A 53 -13.35 -19.35 19.02
CA LYS A 53 -12.08 -18.87 18.43
C LYS A 53 -12.29 -17.95 17.23
N SER A 54 -13.52 -17.86 16.70
CA SER A 54 -13.87 -17.04 15.52
C SER A 54 -13.36 -15.60 15.62
N LYS A 55 -13.39 -15.00 16.82
CA LYS A 55 -12.92 -13.64 17.06
C LYS A 55 -11.45 -13.42 16.67
N ILE A 56 -10.58 -14.40 16.88
CA ILE A 56 -9.15 -14.31 16.50
C ILE A 56 -9.02 -14.12 14.98
N ILE A 57 -9.85 -14.84 14.21
CA ILE A 57 -9.85 -14.79 12.75
C ILE A 57 -10.52 -13.49 12.28
N THR A 58 -11.69 -13.13 12.84
CA THR A 58 -12.41 -11.93 12.38
C THR A 58 -11.64 -10.65 12.69
N ASP A 59 -10.98 -10.54 13.84
CA ASP A 59 -10.18 -9.35 14.18
C ASP A 59 -8.99 -9.22 13.21
N ALA A 60 -8.32 -10.32 12.89
CA ALA A 60 -7.25 -10.34 11.89
C ALA A 60 -7.76 -10.00 10.48
N LEU A 61 -8.93 -10.50 10.10
CA LEU A 61 -9.53 -10.20 8.78
C LEU A 61 -9.90 -8.73 8.63
N HIS A 62 -10.38 -8.05 9.69
CA HIS A 62 -10.62 -6.60 9.60
C HIS A 62 -9.34 -5.85 9.25
N GLU A 63 -8.22 -6.20 9.89
CA GLU A 63 -6.92 -5.59 9.66
C GLU A 63 -6.37 -5.89 8.26
N ILE A 64 -6.41 -7.15 7.83
CA ILE A 64 -5.86 -7.59 6.54
C ILE A 64 -6.69 -7.04 5.38
N ILE A 65 -8.02 -7.20 5.40
CA ILE A 65 -8.89 -6.72 4.31
C ILE A 65 -8.87 -5.20 4.23
N SER A 66 -8.87 -4.49 5.36
CA SER A 66 -8.76 -3.03 5.33
C SER A 66 -7.45 -2.57 4.70
N ASN A 67 -6.33 -3.22 5.03
CA ASN A 67 -5.04 -2.95 4.40
C ASN A 67 -5.07 -3.19 2.89
N ILE A 68 -5.53 -4.37 2.44
CA ILE A 68 -5.64 -4.70 1.00
C ILE A 68 -6.46 -3.65 0.24
N ILE A 69 -7.56 -3.17 0.82
CA ILE A 69 -8.42 -2.18 0.16
C ILE A 69 -7.71 -0.83 0.05
N ILE A 70 -7.11 -0.33 1.14
CA ILE A 70 -6.48 1.00 1.15
C ILE A 70 -5.10 1.01 0.47
N THR A 71 -4.48 -0.14 0.22
CA THR A 71 -3.25 -0.25 -0.57
C THR A 71 -3.56 -0.61 -2.01
N ASP A 72 -4.09 -1.79 -2.26
CA ASP A 72 -4.07 -2.42 -3.57
C ASP A 72 -5.24 -1.92 -4.42
N PHE A 73 -6.44 -1.89 -3.84
CA PHE A 73 -7.63 -1.45 -4.56
C PHE A 73 -7.60 0.07 -4.79
N LYS A 74 -7.10 0.83 -3.82
CA LYS A 74 -6.87 2.28 -3.97
C LYS A 74 -5.82 2.56 -5.03
N LEU A 75 -4.69 1.84 -5.03
CA LEU A 75 -3.66 1.98 -6.06
C LEU A 75 -4.23 1.74 -7.46
N GLU A 76 -4.91 0.62 -7.66
CA GLU A 76 -5.54 0.27 -8.94
C GLU A 76 -6.55 1.35 -9.37
N TYR A 77 -7.40 1.81 -8.44
CA TYR A 77 -8.37 2.87 -8.72
C TYR A 77 -7.69 4.17 -9.17
N LEU A 78 -6.66 4.61 -8.45
CA LEU A 78 -5.94 5.83 -8.79
C LEU A 78 -5.23 5.68 -10.13
N GLN A 79 -4.63 4.53 -10.43
CA GLN A 79 -3.96 4.28 -11.71
C GLN A 79 -4.93 4.31 -12.90
N GLU A 80 -6.12 3.70 -12.75
CA GLU A 80 -7.13 3.66 -13.81
C GLU A 80 -7.78 5.02 -14.08
N ASN A 81 -7.88 5.89 -13.08
CA ASN A 81 -8.63 7.15 -13.17
C ASN A 81 -7.74 8.40 -13.24
N SER A 82 -6.44 8.30 -12.94
CA SER A 82 -5.50 9.41 -13.02
C SER A 82 -4.89 9.53 -14.42
N ARG A 83 -5.14 10.66 -15.08
CA ARG A 83 -4.60 11.07 -16.39
C ARG A 83 -3.53 12.13 -16.20
N LEU A 84 -2.44 11.75 -15.53
CA LEU A 84 -1.39 12.69 -15.16
C LEU A 84 -0.38 12.83 -16.32
N PRO A 85 -0.05 14.05 -16.77
CA PRO A 85 0.95 14.29 -17.81
C PRO A 85 2.35 14.27 -17.19
N ILE A 86 2.64 13.22 -16.41
CA ILE A 86 3.92 13.06 -15.77
C ILE A 86 4.83 12.32 -16.75
N ASN A 87 5.78 13.05 -17.32
CA ASN A 87 6.65 12.58 -18.41
C ASN A 87 7.69 11.53 -17.98
N ASN A 88 7.69 11.11 -16.71
CA ASN A 88 8.61 10.13 -16.16
C ASN A 88 7.88 9.13 -15.24
N GLN A 89 8.07 7.83 -15.49
CA GLN A 89 7.51 6.75 -14.71
C GLN A 89 7.84 6.83 -13.22
N MET A 90 9.06 7.23 -12.85
CA MET A 90 9.47 7.39 -11.45
C MET A 90 8.62 8.44 -10.73
N ASN A 91 8.42 9.60 -11.36
CA ASN A 91 7.60 10.68 -10.82
C ASN A 91 6.14 10.24 -10.70
N TYR A 92 5.62 9.52 -11.70
CA TYR A 92 4.27 8.98 -11.67
C TYR A 92 4.09 8.00 -10.51
N ASN A 93 5.02 7.05 -10.36
CA ASN A 93 4.99 6.07 -9.28
C ASN A 93 5.07 6.73 -7.89
N ALA A 94 5.95 7.73 -7.73
CA ALA A 94 6.10 8.46 -6.48
C ALA A 94 4.81 9.22 -6.12
N PHE A 95 4.21 9.89 -7.12
CA PHE A 95 2.99 10.65 -6.93
C PHE A 95 1.77 9.77 -6.60
N ILE A 96 1.55 8.71 -7.39
CA ILE A 96 0.48 7.75 -7.11
C ILE A 96 0.67 7.13 -5.73
N LYS A 97 1.90 6.79 -5.34
CA LYS A 97 2.18 6.25 -4.01
C LYS A 97 1.88 7.26 -2.90
N ALA A 98 2.20 8.54 -3.10
CA ALA A 98 1.84 9.59 -2.15
C ALA A 98 0.30 9.71 -2.00
N LEU A 99 -0.45 9.63 -3.11
CA LEU A 99 -1.92 9.64 -3.06
C LEU A 99 -2.53 8.39 -2.40
N VAL A 100 -1.91 7.22 -2.54
CA VAL A 100 -2.32 6.00 -1.83
C VAL A 100 -2.18 6.20 -0.32
N GLU A 101 -1.05 6.75 0.13
CA GLU A 101 -0.77 6.98 1.56
C GLU A 101 -1.49 8.21 2.13
N PHE A 102 -1.91 9.15 1.28
CA PHE A 102 -2.71 10.31 1.68
C PHE A 102 -4.06 9.88 2.28
N ASP A 103 -4.45 10.48 3.41
CA ASP A 103 -5.68 10.17 4.16
C ASP A 103 -5.85 8.68 4.55
N ARG A 104 -4.76 7.92 4.63
CA ARG A 104 -4.80 6.46 4.88
C ARG A 104 -5.59 6.08 6.13
N GLU A 105 -5.44 6.80 7.24
CA GLU A 105 -6.14 6.49 8.50
C GLU A 105 -7.65 6.68 8.36
N PHE A 106 -8.07 7.78 7.72
CA PHE A 106 -9.48 8.04 7.43
C PHE A 106 -10.06 6.94 6.54
N ASP A 107 -9.36 6.60 5.44
CA ASP A 107 -9.79 5.53 4.53
C ASP A 107 -9.95 4.21 5.28
N ARG A 108 -8.99 3.87 6.15
CA ARG A 108 -9.03 2.67 6.98
C ARG A 108 -10.25 2.66 7.89
N GLU A 109 -10.54 3.76 8.60
CA GLU A 109 -11.70 3.86 9.48
C GLU A 109 -13.02 3.65 8.74
N VAL A 110 -13.15 4.23 7.53
CA VAL A 110 -14.33 4.04 6.69
C VAL A 110 -14.50 2.58 6.28
N VAL A 111 -13.40 1.93 5.89
CA VAL A 111 -13.42 0.51 5.50
C VAL A 111 -13.80 -0.38 6.69
N ILE A 112 -13.11 -0.26 7.82
CA ILE A 112 -13.36 -1.07 9.02
C ILE A 112 -14.80 -0.90 9.50
N ARG A 113 -15.32 0.33 9.54
CA ARG A 113 -16.70 0.62 10.00
C ARG A 113 -17.76 -0.08 9.14
N LYS A 114 -17.50 -0.26 7.84
CA LYS A 114 -18.46 -0.85 6.89
C LYS A 114 -18.26 -2.35 6.68
N LEU A 115 -17.10 -2.88 7.07
CA LEU A 115 -16.74 -4.29 6.95
C LEU A 115 -17.44 -5.10 8.04
N PHE A 116 -18.17 -6.14 7.63
CA PHE A 116 -18.86 -7.04 8.55
C PHE A 116 -18.77 -8.46 8.01
N PHE A 117 -18.49 -9.42 8.89
CA PHE A 117 -18.35 -10.82 8.53
C PHE A 117 -19.64 -11.59 8.84
N ASN A 118 -20.26 -12.12 7.79
CA ASN A 118 -21.32 -13.12 7.85
C ASN A 118 -20.77 -14.46 7.33
N LYS A 119 -21.62 -15.35 6.83
CA LYS A 119 -21.18 -16.58 6.16
C LYS A 119 -20.41 -16.33 4.86
N GLU A 120 -20.68 -15.22 4.19
CA GLU A 120 -20.04 -14.88 2.91
C GLU A 120 -19.68 -13.39 2.83
N LEU A 121 -18.51 -13.10 2.28
CA LEU A 121 -18.04 -11.77 1.89
C LEU A 121 -17.59 -11.80 0.42
N MET A 122 -18.33 -11.12 -0.45
CA MET A 122 -17.88 -10.81 -1.81
C MET A 122 -17.02 -9.54 -1.76
N LEU A 123 -15.70 -9.66 -1.85
CA LEU A 123 -14.77 -8.56 -1.58
C LEU A 123 -14.86 -7.42 -2.63
N ASP A 124 -14.95 -7.78 -3.90
CA ASP A 124 -15.27 -6.86 -5.01
C ASP A 124 -16.66 -6.23 -4.85
N GLY A 125 -17.66 -6.99 -4.41
CA GLY A 125 -18.99 -6.45 -4.11
C GLY A 125 -18.97 -5.44 -2.96
N PHE A 126 -18.26 -5.77 -1.88
CA PHE A 126 -18.04 -4.86 -0.76
C PHE A 126 -17.39 -3.55 -1.22
N TYR A 127 -16.32 -3.65 -2.00
CA TYR A 127 -15.63 -2.53 -2.61
C TYR A 127 -16.53 -1.69 -3.53
N ASN A 128 -17.27 -2.34 -4.43
CA ASN A 128 -18.06 -1.64 -5.44
C ASN A 128 -19.31 -0.96 -4.89
N PHE A 129 -19.96 -1.59 -3.90
CA PHE A 129 -21.27 -1.14 -3.42
C PHE A 129 -21.20 -0.48 -2.05
N ARG A 130 -20.57 -1.11 -1.04
CA ARG A 130 -20.53 -0.55 0.31
C ARG A 130 -19.53 0.60 0.46
N LEU A 131 -18.44 0.56 -0.31
CA LEU A 131 -17.41 1.60 -0.31
C LEU A 131 -17.61 2.66 -1.40
N LYS A 132 -18.80 2.76 -2.01
CA LYS A 132 -19.08 3.74 -3.07
C LYS A 132 -18.71 5.18 -2.70
N GLU A 133 -19.05 5.62 -1.49
CA GLU A 133 -18.71 6.97 -0.99
C GLU A 133 -17.20 7.17 -0.86
N LEU A 134 -16.47 6.15 -0.38
CA LEU A 134 -15.01 6.20 -0.27
C LEU A 134 -14.36 6.35 -1.64
N ARG A 135 -14.82 5.56 -2.63
CA ARG A 135 -14.34 5.69 -4.01
C ARG A 135 -14.70 7.04 -4.64
N SER A 136 -15.83 7.63 -4.28
CA SER A 136 -16.18 8.98 -4.73
C SER A 136 -15.14 10.00 -4.29
N ARG A 137 -14.65 9.89 -3.05
CA ARG A 137 -13.54 10.74 -2.57
C ARG A 137 -12.25 10.48 -3.33
N TRP A 138 -11.93 9.22 -3.64
CA TRP A 138 -10.78 8.91 -4.48
C TRP A 138 -10.94 9.46 -5.90
N GLN A 139 -12.16 9.49 -6.44
CA GLN A 139 -12.46 10.12 -7.72
C GLN A 139 -12.24 11.63 -7.65
N GLU A 140 -12.69 12.30 -6.59
CA GLU A 140 -12.46 13.74 -6.39
C GLU A 140 -10.97 14.07 -6.39
N ILE A 141 -10.14 13.23 -5.75
CA ILE A 141 -8.67 13.36 -5.79
C ILE A 141 -8.15 13.22 -7.23
N CYS A 142 -8.62 12.21 -7.97
CA CYS A 142 -8.23 12.01 -9.37
C CYS A 142 -8.63 13.20 -10.24
N ASP A 143 -9.85 13.69 -10.08
CA ASP A 143 -10.40 14.82 -10.85
C ASP A 143 -9.61 16.10 -10.56
N LEU A 144 -9.25 16.35 -9.30
CA LEU A 144 -8.38 17.47 -8.94
C LEU A 144 -7.02 17.38 -9.62
N ALA A 145 -6.38 16.21 -9.58
CA ALA A 145 -5.08 16.03 -10.22
C ALA A 145 -5.17 16.13 -11.75
N ASN A 146 -6.23 15.60 -12.36
CA ASN A 146 -6.51 15.66 -13.78
C ASN A 146 -6.79 17.09 -14.27
N ASN A 147 -7.61 17.84 -13.53
CA ASN A 147 -7.96 19.22 -13.87
C ASN A 147 -6.74 20.15 -13.77
N ASN A 148 -5.77 19.83 -12.90
CA ASN A 148 -4.53 20.59 -12.75
C ASN A 148 -3.34 19.98 -13.51
N SER A 149 -3.60 19.00 -14.38
CA SER A 149 -2.59 18.27 -15.15
C SER A 149 -1.56 19.18 -15.84
N ALA A 150 -2.01 20.25 -16.51
CA ALA A 150 -1.13 21.20 -17.18
C ALA A 150 -0.09 21.81 -16.21
N TYR A 151 -0.47 22.12 -14.98
CA TYR A 151 0.45 22.65 -13.96
C TYR A 151 1.40 21.57 -13.44
N LEU A 152 0.91 20.33 -13.31
CA LEU A 152 1.72 19.18 -12.89
C LEU A 152 2.76 18.74 -13.94
N SER A 153 2.68 19.26 -15.17
CA SER A 153 3.73 19.07 -16.18
C SER A 153 4.99 19.90 -15.89
N TYR A 154 4.88 20.96 -15.07
CA TYR A 154 6.02 21.75 -14.63
C TYR A 154 6.70 21.09 -13.42
N HIS A 155 8.00 20.82 -13.57
CA HIS A 155 8.79 20.06 -12.60
C HIS A 155 8.73 20.64 -11.17
N GLU A 156 8.93 21.94 -11.01
CA GLU A 156 8.93 22.60 -9.69
C GLU A 156 7.57 22.48 -9.00
N THR A 157 6.48 22.78 -9.72
CA THR A 157 5.11 22.67 -9.18
C THR A 157 4.76 21.24 -8.81
N PHE A 158 5.19 20.27 -9.62
CA PHE A 158 5.03 18.84 -9.31
C PHE A 158 5.76 18.47 -8.01
N LEU A 159 7.03 18.88 -7.86
CA LEU A 159 7.81 18.58 -6.67
C LEU A 159 7.23 19.24 -5.41
N GLU A 160 6.76 20.47 -5.49
CA GLU A 160 6.10 21.16 -4.38
C GLU A 160 4.84 20.41 -3.91
N LEU A 161 3.98 19.97 -4.85
CA LEU A 161 2.80 19.20 -4.50
C LEU A 161 3.16 17.84 -3.90
N LEU A 162 4.12 17.12 -4.51
CA LEU A 162 4.55 15.83 -4.01
C LEU A 162 5.11 15.95 -2.59
N LYS A 163 5.93 16.98 -2.35
CA LYS A 163 6.47 17.30 -1.04
C LYS A 163 5.40 17.64 -0.02
N PHE A 164 4.39 18.42 -0.41
CA PHE A 164 3.23 18.68 0.44
C PHE A 164 2.54 17.37 0.85
N LEU A 165 2.24 16.48 -0.11
CA LEU A 165 1.62 15.18 0.18
C LEU A 165 2.51 14.33 1.09
N VAL A 166 3.81 14.27 0.84
CA VAL A 166 4.73 13.47 1.67
C VAL A 166 4.82 13.99 3.11
N ASN A 167 4.68 15.31 3.31
CA ASN A 167 4.68 15.91 4.64
C ASN A 167 3.37 15.69 5.42
N THR A 168 2.27 15.32 4.77
CA THR A 168 1.02 14.96 5.47
C THR A 168 0.93 13.48 5.83
N ILE A 169 1.83 12.63 5.31
CA ILE A 169 1.84 11.19 5.59
C ILE A 169 2.49 10.92 6.96
N ASN A 170 1.74 10.26 7.85
CA ASN A 170 2.24 9.79 9.14
C ASN A 170 3.45 8.86 8.98
N SER A 171 4.47 9.08 9.80
CA SER A 171 5.68 8.27 9.77
C SER A 171 5.44 6.84 10.25
N LYS A 172 5.88 5.84 9.48
CA LYS A 172 5.79 4.42 9.86
C LYS A 172 7.08 3.87 10.46
N LEU A 173 8.18 4.62 10.36
CA LEU A 173 9.52 4.23 10.81
C LEU A 173 10.32 5.44 11.30
N ASP A 174 11.02 5.27 12.41
CA ASP A 174 11.90 6.32 12.95
C ASP A 174 13.07 6.61 12.00
N GLU A 175 13.78 5.57 11.58
CA GLU A 175 15.00 5.68 10.79
C GLU A 175 15.09 4.53 9.79
N VAL A 176 15.49 4.86 8.56
CA VAL A 176 15.76 3.91 7.47
C VAL A 176 17.19 4.13 6.97
N HIS A 177 17.97 3.06 6.93
CA HIS A 177 19.29 3.02 6.33
C HIS A 177 19.21 2.38 4.94
N ILE A 178 19.85 3.02 3.96
CA ILE A 178 19.80 2.60 2.55
C ILE A 178 21.21 2.28 2.08
N PHE A 179 21.39 1.06 1.58
CA PHE A 179 22.62 0.58 0.95
C PHE A 179 22.36 0.30 -0.53
N ASP A 180 23.29 0.75 -1.38
CA ASP A 180 23.34 0.35 -2.79
C ASP A 180 24.16 -0.93 -2.95
N GLU A 181 23.49 -1.99 -3.38
CA GLU A 181 24.04 -3.29 -3.75
C GLU A 181 23.93 -3.49 -5.26
N ASN A 182 24.82 -2.84 -6.01
CA ASN A 182 24.93 -2.95 -7.48
C ASN A 182 23.66 -2.52 -8.24
N GLY A 183 23.09 -1.37 -7.89
CA GLY A 183 21.88 -0.81 -8.52
C GLY A 183 20.57 -1.33 -7.93
N LYS A 184 20.66 -2.14 -6.86
CA LYS A 184 19.53 -2.51 -6.01
C LYS A 184 19.72 -1.90 -4.64
N TYR A 185 18.65 -1.42 -4.04
CA TYR A 185 18.66 -0.78 -2.74
C TYR A 185 18.13 -1.76 -1.68
N VAL A 186 18.84 -1.83 -0.56
CA VAL A 186 18.43 -2.62 0.60
C VAL A 186 18.18 -1.71 1.78
N PHE A 187 17.01 -1.88 2.41
CA PHE A 187 16.55 -1.05 3.52
C PHE A 187 16.75 -1.76 4.85
N TYR A 188 17.28 -1.03 5.82
CA TYR A 188 17.45 -1.48 7.20
C TYR A 188 16.81 -0.49 8.17
N ASP A 189 16.31 -0.99 9.30
CA ASP A 189 15.79 -0.16 10.38
C ASP A 189 16.91 0.41 11.26
N LYS A 190 16.55 1.23 12.27
CA LYS A 190 17.48 1.80 13.26
C LYS A 190 18.35 0.79 14.02
N HIS A 191 17.97 -0.49 14.01
CA HIS A 191 18.68 -1.58 14.66
C HIS A 191 19.49 -2.42 13.67
N MET A 192 19.63 -1.96 12.42
CA MET A 192 20.28 -2.67 11.33
C MET A 192 19.63 -4.03 11.01
N ASN A 193 18.33 -4.17 11.30
CA ASN A 193 17.56 -5.31 10.81
C ASN A 193 17.01 -4.97 9.43
N ARG A 194 17.12 -5.92 8.48
CA ARG A 194 16.56 -5.75 7.15
C ARG A 194 15.05 -5.58 7.24
N ILE A 195 14.53 -4.49 6.67
CA ILE A 195 13.09 -4.24 6.60
C ILE A 195 12.54 -5.18 5.52
N LYS A 196 11.71 -6.15 5.93
CA LYS A 196 11.15 -7.17 5.05
C LYS A 196 9.68 -6.89 4.67
N ASN A 197 9.32 -7.44 3.52
CA ASN A 197 8.09 -7.26 2.73
C ASN A 197 6.76 -7.25 3.53
N GLN A 198 6.56 -8.17 4.47
CA GLN A 198 5.21 -8.46 5.01
C GLN A 198 4.52 -7.31 5.75
N LYS A 199 5.26 -6.46 6.48
CA LYS A 199 4.64 -5.39 7.27
C LYS A 199 4.40 -4.11 6.47
N TYR A 200 5.25 -3.86 5.47
CA TYR A 200 5.30 -2.58 4.78
C TYR A 200 4.94 -2.67 3.30
N HIS A 201 4.65 -3.86 2.75
CA HIS A 201 4.39 -4.07 1.31
C HIS A 201 5.53 -3.50 0.47
N LEU A 202 6.76 -3.91 0.79
CA LEU A 202 7.98 -3.51 0.09
C LEU A 202 8.52 -4.70 -0.70
N ASP A 203 8.96 -4.44 -1.92
CA ASP A 203 9.69 -5.44 -2.70
C ASP A 203 10.96 -5.87 -1.94
N GLU A 204 11.32 -7.15 -2.05
CA GLU A 204 12.55 -7.65 -1.42
C GLU A 204 13.80 -6.96 -1.99
N GLU A 205 13.73 -6.57 -3.25
CA GLU A 205 14.76 -5.85 -3.97
C GLU A 205 14.18 -4.55 -4.51
N ILE A 206 14.60 -3.43 -3.92
CA ILE A 206 14.16 -2.10 -4.35
C ILE A 206 15.06 -1.67 -5.49
N ASN A 207 14.47 -1.27 -6.60
CA ASN A 207 15.22 -0.73 -7.73
C ASN A 207 15.09 0.79 -7.75
N THR A 208 15.76 1.43 -8.71
CA THR A 208 15.69 2.88 -8.93
C THR A 208 14.26 3.42 -9.02
N ASP A 209 13.35 2.73 -9.71
CA ASP A 209 11.99 3.19 -9.94
C ASP A 209 11.07 3.01 -8.73
N THR A 210 11.39 2.05 -7.85
CA THR A 210 10.62 1.77 -6.62
C THR A 210 11.21 2.39 -5.37
N LEU A 211 12.42 2.97 -5.44
CA LEU A 211 13.10 3.58 -4.29
C LEU A 211 12.29 4.71 -3.65
N ILE A 212 11.88 5.71 -4.44
CA ILE A 212 11.12 6.86 -3.95
C ILE A 212 9.72 6.43 -3.49
N PRO A 213 8.94 5.63 -4.25
CA PRO A 213 7.70 5.05 -3.74
C PRO A 213 7.86 4.29 -2.42
N SER A 214 8.95 3.52 -2.26
CA SER A 214 9.26 2.79 -1.03
C SER A 214 9.52 3.72 0.14
N LEU A 215 10.27 4.81 -0.07
CA LEU A 215 10.49 5.85 0.94
C LEU A 215 9.19 6.57 1.32
N ILE A 216 8.34 6.90 0.34
CA ILE A 216 7.03 7.51 0.58
C ILE A 216 6.13 6.58 1.39
N ASN A 217 6.13 5.28 1.05
CA ASN A 217 5.39 4.27 1.80
C ASN A 217 5.77 4.25 3.29
N LEU A 218 7.07 4.32 3.57
CA LEU A 218 7.59 4.27 4.93
C LEU A 218 7.45 5.62 5.65
N SER A 219 7.48 6.74 4.90
CA SER A 219 7.58 8.12 5.39
C SER A 219 8.50 8.24 6.61
N PRO A 220 9.76 7.79 6.53
CA PRO A 220 10.61 7.73 7.71
C PRO A 220 10.92 9.13 8.24
N ASN A 221 11.11 9.26 9.56
CA ASN A 221 11.55 10.53 10.17
C ASN A 221 13.00 10.87 9.79
N LYS A 222 13.82 9.83 9.55
CA LYS A 222 15.22 9.95 9.15
C LYS A 222 15.61 8.91 8.10
N ILE A 223 16.38 9.33 7.11
CA ILE A 223 16.90 8.52 6.01
C ILE A 223 18.42 8.65 6.00
N VAL A 224 19.12 7.54 6.16
CA VAL A 224 20.58 7.49 6.12
C VAL A 224 21.01 6.79 4.84
N PHE A 225 21.63 7.54 3.92
CA PHE A 225 22.21 6.98 2.71
C PHE A 225 23.68 6.63 2.92
N TYR A 226 24.03 5.39 2.60
CA TYR A 226 25.42 4.95 2.48
C TYR A 226 25.82 4.99 1.00
N HIS A 227 26.94 5.65 0.69
CA HIS A 227 27.45 5.77 -0.69
C HIS A 227 26.48 6.45 -1.67
N ILE A 228 25.84 7.55 -1.24
CA ILE A 228 24.91 8.33 -2.08
C ILE A 228 25.57 8.84 -3.38
N ASP A 229 26.90 8.96 -3.40
CA ASP A 229 27.71 9.38 -4.54
C ASP A 229 27.64 8.42 -5.73
N LYS A 230 27.29 7.15 -5.49
CA LYS A 230 27.10 6.14 -6.54
C LYS A 230 25.72 6.17 -7.17
N MET A 231 24.77 6.88 -6.56
CA MET A 231 23.40 6.95 -7.03
C MET A 231 23.25 7.94 -8.20
N PRO A 232 22.32 7.69 -9.14
CA PRO A 232 21.97 8.67 -10.16
C PRO A 232 21.59 10.04 -9.57
N VAL A 233 22.23 11.10 -10.07
CA VAL A 233 22.03 12.50 -9.59
C VAL A 233 20.55 12.91 -9.57
N VAL A 234 19.77 12.46 -10.56
CA VAL A 234 18.33 12.75 -10.65
C VAL A 234 17.57 12.23 -9.42
N ILE A 235 17.91 11.03 -8.95
CA ILE A 235 17.30 10.41 -7.76
C ILE A 235 17.69 11.19 -6.51
N VAL A 236 18.99 11.47 -6.36
CA VAL A 236 19.52 12.20 -5.20
C VAL A 236 18.85 13.56 -5.07
N ASN A 237 18.73 14.29 -6.19
CA ASN A 237 18.05 15.59 -6.21
C ASN A 237 16.57 15.45 -5.83
N MET A 238 15.86 14.46 -6.37
CA MET A 238 14.44 14.27 -6.08
C MET A 238 14.21 13.89 -4.62
N ILE A 239 15.00 12.97 -4.06
CA ILE A 239 14.92 12.59 -2.64
C ILE A 239 15.24 13.80 -1.76
N SER A 240 16.29 14.56 -2.09
CA SER A 240 16.65 15.78 -1.37
C SER A 240 15.54 16.82 -1.37
N SER A 241 14.87 17.02 -2.51
CA SER A 241 13.75 17.97 -2.63
C SER A 241 12.51 17.55 -1.83
N ILE A 242 12.20 16.25 -1.79
CA ILE A 242 11.00 15.71 -1.15
C ILE A 242 11.18 15.54 0.36
N PHE A 243 12.32 15.00 0.80
CA PHE A 243 12.54 14.61 2.19
C PHE A 243 13.40 15.60 2.99
N GLU A 244 14.06 16.57 2.33
CA GLU A 244 14.77 17.69 2.94
C GLU A 244 15.63 17.29 4.17
N ASN A 245 15.31 17.84 5.34
CA ASN A 245 16.06 17.71 6.59
C ASN A 245 16.02 16.30 7.19
N ARG A 246 15.29 15.36 6.56
CA ARG A 246 15.25 13.96 6.98
C ARG A 246 16.48 13.18 6.51
N ILE A 247 17.31 13.73 5.61
CA ILE A 247 18.43 13.01 4.99
C ILE A 247 19.75 13.21 5.75
N GLU A 248 20.45 12.11 6.02
CA GLU A 248 21.84 12.05 6.49
C GLU A 248 22.67 11.22 5.49
N VAL A 249 23.87 11.69 5.13
CA VAL A 249 24.79 10.99 4.23
C VAL A 249 25.96 10.43 5.01
N ARG A 250 26.32 9.16 4.77
CA ARG A 250 27.45 8.45 5.38
C ARG A 250 28.36 7.77 4.36
#